data_AF-A0A9P0PQU2-F1
#
_entry.id   AF-A0A9P0PQU2-F1
#
_cell.length_a   1.000
_cell.length_b   1.000
_cell.length_c   1.000
_cell.angle_alpha   90.00
_cell.angle_beta   90.00
_cell.angle_gamma   90.00
#
_symmetry.space_group_name_H-M   'P 1'
#
loop_
_entity.id
_entity.type
_entity.pdbx_description
1 polymer ?
#
loop_
_entity_poly.entity_id
_entity_poly.type
_entity_poly.pdbx_seq_one_letter_code
_entity_poly.pdbx_strand_id
1 'polypeptide(L)'
;MANLQKKQTREERLEKKRQAERPRDQRIKNDPIKNAELKEKDKEKYHRKKEKVQVKSIKDLTDREQRAMRKIWREQTERYRDRVRQKTIVNYPESPPPSDHEDPHFDLQILDNRASGAKRP
;
A
#
# COMPACT_ATOMS: atom_id res chain seq x y z
N MET A 1 47.36 -10.16 -16.44
CA MET A 1 46.60 -8.95 -16.09
C MET A 1 45.63 -9.29 -14.97
N ALA A 2 45.87 -8.84 -13.73
CA ALA A 2 44.97 -9.11 -12.60
C ALA A 2 43.69 -8.27 -12.75
N ASN A 3 42.52 -8.93 -12.73
CA ASN A 3 41.22 -8.28 -12.84
C ASN A 3 40.83 -7.72 -11.45
N LEU A 4 41.20 -6.47 -11.16
CA LEU A 4 40.76 -5.78 -9.94
C LEU A 4 39.26 -5.44 -10.07
N GLN A 5 38.38 -6.35 -9.67
CA GLN A 5 36.96 -6.04 -9.57
C GLN A 5 36.75 -4.98 -8.48
N LYS A 6 36.18 -3.83 -8.86
CA LYS A 6 35.77 -2.77 -7.93
C LYS A 6 34.79 -3.35 -6.90
N LYS A 7 35.08 -3.14 -5.62
CA LYS A 7 34.16 -3.51 -4.53
C LYS A 7 32.90 -2.66 -4.66
N GLN A 8 31.75 -3.31 -4.84
CA GLN A 8 30.47 -2.63 -4.94
C GLN A 8 30.16 -1.87 -3.65
N THR A 9 29.54 -0.71 -3.79
CA THR A 9 29.06 0.03 -2.62
C THR A 9 27.90 -0.71 -1.96
N ARG A 10 27.60 -0.39 -0.69
CA ARG A 10 26.48 -0.99 0.03
C ARG A 10 25.15 -0.77 -0.70
N GLU A 11 24.96 0.42 -1.26
CA GLU A 11 23.74 0.79 -1.98
C GLU A 11 23.60 0.04 -3.30
N GLU A 12 24.66 -0.06 -4.10
CA GLU A 12 24.66 -0.85 -5.33
C GLU A 12 24.30 -2.31 -5.09
N ARG A 13 24.84 -2.90 -4.03
CA ARG A 13 24.53 -4.28 -3.64
C ARG A 13 23.07 -4.44 -3.22
N LEU A 14 22.52 -3.47 -2.49
CA LEU A 14 21.11 -3.47 -2.09
C LEU A 14 20.19 -3.29 -3.29
N GLU A 15 20.54 -2.41 -4.23
CA GLU A 15 19.76 -2.19 -5.44
C GLU A 15 19.78 -3.44 -6.33
N LYS A 16 20.94 -4.07 -6.53
CA LYS A 16 21.04 -5.34 -7.25
C LYS A 16 20.15 -6.42 -6.63
N LYS A 17 20.12 -6.50 -5.29
CA LYS A 17 19.23 -7.42 -4.57
C LYS A 17 17.75 -7.10 -4.83
N ARG A 18 17.36 -5.83 -4.75
CA ARG A 18 15.99 -5.37 -5.01
C ARG A 18 15.55 -5.68 -6.44
N GLN A 19 16.42 -5.45 -7.42
CA GLN A 19 16.15 -5.73 -8.83
C GLN A 19 16.01 -7.23 -9.11
N ALA A 20 16.75 -8.09 -8.40
CA ALA A 20 16.57 -9.55 -8.50
C ALA A 20 15.32 -10.06 -7.77
N GLU A 21 14.92 -9.43 -6.67
CA GLU A 21 13.75 -9.82 -5.87
C GLU A 21 12.43 -9.48 -6.57
N ARG A 22 12.33 -8.31 -7.22
CA ARG A 22 11.13 -7.88 -7.98
C ARG A 22 10.58 -8.94 -8.95
N PRO A 23 11.36 -9.49 -9.91
CA PRO A 23 10.85 -10.49 -10.84
C PRO A 23 10.55 -11.82 -10.14
N ARG A 24 11.27 -12.18 -9.08
CA ARG A 24 10.97 -13.37 -8.28
C ARG A 24 9.59 -13.25 -7.64
N ASP A 25 9.29 -12.11 -7.01
CA ASP A 25 7.99 -11.85 -6.39
C ASP A 25 6.86 -11.82 -7.41
N GLN A 26 7.10 -11.25 -8.60
CA GLN A 26 6.14 -11.28 -9.70
C GLN A 26 5.83 -12.71 -10.15
N ARG A 27 6.84 -13.58 -10.29
CA ARG A 27 6.63 -15.00 -10.64
C ARG A 27 5.77 -15.73 -9.60
N ILE A 28 6.01 -15.48 -8.31
CA ILE A 28 5.22 -16.07 -7.21
C ILE A 28 3.78 -15.57 -7.24
N LYS A 29 3.56 -14.28 -7.51
CA LYS A 29 2.21 -13.69 -7.58
C LYS A 29 1.41 -14.18 -8.79
N ASN A 30 2.08 -14.39 -9.92
CA ASN A 30 1.46 -14.84 -11.16
C ASN A 30 1.10 -16.34 -11.13
N ASP A 31 1.81 -17.14 -10.34
CA ASP A 31 1.51 -18.55 -10.14
C ASP A 31 0.43 -18.72 -9.06
N PRO A 32 -0.79 -19.18 -9.41
CA PRO A 32 -1.91 -19.23 -8.47
C PRO A 32 -1.66 -20.17 -7.28
N ILE A 33 -0.93 -21.27 -7.49
CA ILE A 33 -0.65 -22.26 -6.43
C ILE A 33 0.32 -21.64 -5.41
N LYS A 34 1.44 -21.07 -5.90
CA LYS A 34 2.44 -20.44 -5.02
C LYS A 34 1.89 -19.20 -4.33
N ASN A 35 1.03 -18.44 -4.98
CA ASN A 35 0.36 -17.29 -4.37
C ASN A 35 -0.57 -17.72 -3.22
N ALA A 36 -1.33 -18.79 -3.41
CA ALA A 36 -2.18 -19.35 -2.35
C ALA A 36 -1.35 -19.82 -1.14
N GLU A 37 -0.28 -20.58 -1.39
CA GLU A 37 0.64 -21.03 -0.34
C GLU A 37 1.28 -19.85 0.42
N LEU A 38 1.69 -18.80 -0.29
CA LEU A 38 2.24 -17.60 0.34
C LEU A 38 1.21 -16.92 1.26
N LYS A 39 -0.04 -16.77 0.79
CA LYS A 39 -1.12 -16.19 1.59
C LYS A 39 -1.42 -17.00 2.83
N GLU A 40 -1.42 -18.32 2.74
CA GLU A 40 -1.61 -19.23 3.88
C GLU A 40 -0.50 -19.07 4.91
N LYS A 41 0.77 -19.10 4.47
CA LYS A 41 1.93 -18.86 5.36
C LYS A 41 1.85 -17.52 6.06
N ASP A 42 1.40 -16.47 5.38
CA ASP A 42 1.27 -15.15 5.98
C ASP A 42 0.13 -15.08 7.00
N LYS A 43 -0.99 -15.77 6.76
CA LYS A 43 -2.06 -15.94 7.76
C LYS A 43 -1.53 -16.66 9.01
N GLU A 44 -0.84 -17.78 8.84
CA GLU A 44 -0.25 -18.52 9.97
C GLU A 44 0.75 -17.67 10.76
N LYS A 45 1.59 -16.87 10.09
CA LYS A 45 2.50 -15.94 10.78
C LYS A 45 1.73 -14.91 11.59
N TYR A 46 0.63 -14.39 11.06
CA TYR A 46 -0.23 -13.45 11.78
C TYR A 46 -0.85 -14.11 13.01
N HIS A 47 -1.39 -15.32 12.89
CA HIS A 47 -1.93 -16.08 14.02
C HIS A 47 -0.86 -16.34 15.09
N ARG A 48 0.33 -16.80 14.70
CA ARG A 48 1.48 -16.98 15.62
C ARG A 48 1.89 -15.69 16.33
N LYS A 49 1.84 -14.53 15.65
CA LYS A 49 2.13 -13.23 16.28
C LYS A 49 1.04 -12.80 17.26
N LYS A 50 -0.22 -13.11 16.94
CA LYS A 50 -1.37 -12.85 17.82
C LYS A 50 -1.30 -13.71 19.08
N GLU A 51 -0.97 -15.00 18.94
CA GLU A 51 -0.73 -15.92 20.06
C GLU A 51 0.40 -15.43 20.98
N LYS A 52 1.50 -14.93 20.39
CA LYS A 52 2.62 -14.32 21.13
C LYS A 52 2.32 -12.92 21.67
N VAL A 53 1.10 -12.40 21.53
CA VAL A 53 0.67 -11.07 21.98
C VAL A 53 1.47 -9.91 21.35
N GLN A 54 2.20 -10.18 20.26
CA GLN A 54 2.94 -9.16 19.52
C GLN A 54 2.03 -8.29 18.65
N VAL A 55 0.84 -8.80 18.32
CA VAL A 55 -0.19 -8.08 17.59
C VAL A 55 -1.49 -8.21 18.39
N LYS A 56 -2.05 -7.06 18.78
CA LYS A 56 -3.36 -6.96 19.45
C LYS A 56 -4.37 -6.38 18.49
N SER A 57 -5.61 -6.86 18.54
CA SER A 57 -6.71 -6.17 17.85
C SER A 57 -7.07 -4.90 18.60
N ILE A 58 -7.70 -3.92 17.95
CA ILE A 58 -8.09 -2.67 18.62
C ILE A 58 -9.05 -2.90 19.79
N LYS A 59 -9.84 -3.99 19.75
CA LYS A 59 -10.76 -4.38 20.82
C LYS A 59 -10.02 -4.87 22.06
N ASP A 60 -8.82 -5.40 21.87
CA ASP A 60 -7.97 -5.95 22.95
C ASP A 60 -7.00 -4.89 23.52
N LEU A 61 -7.04 -3.65 22.99
CA LEU A 61 -6.24 -2.53 23.47
C LEU A 61 -6.99 -1.75 24.54
N THR A 62 -6.24 -1.20 25.51
CA THR A 62 -6.79 -0.25 26.48
C THR A 62 -7.23 1.04 25.77
N ASP A 63 -8.16 1.79 26.35
CA ASP A 63 -8.65 3.04 25.75
C ASP A 63 -7.53 4.04 25.42
N ARG A 64 -6.50 4.11 26.27
CA ARG A 64 -5.35 4.98 26.05
C ARG A 64 -4.56 4.54 24.81
N GLU A 65 -4.29 3.25 24.67
CA GLU A 65 -3.62 2.68 23.49
C GLU A 65 -4.47 2.83 22.23
N GLN A 66 -5.79 2.62 22.32
CA GLN A 66 -6.70 2.84 21.21
C GLN A 66 -6.64 4.29 20.70
N ARG A 67 -6.63 5.28 21.61
CA ARG A 67 -6.48 6.69 21.22
C ARG A 67 -5.15 6.95 20.52
N ALA A 68 -4.05 6.40 21.04
CA ALA A 68 -2.73 6.52 20.41
C ALA A 68 -2.71 5.90 19.00
N MET A 69 -3.25 4.69 18.84
CA MET A 69 -3.34 4.02 17.54
C MET A 69 -4.20 4.81 16.54
N ARG A 70 -5.35 5.33 16.97
CA ARG A 70 -6.20 6.18 16.11
C ARG A 70 -5.52 7.48 15.71
N LYS A 71 -4.67 8.05 16.56
CA LYS A 71 -3.84 9.21 16.20
C LYS A 71 -2.87 8.84 15.08
N ILE A 72 -2.12 7.75 15.23
CA ILE A 72 -1.21 7.24 14.20
C ILE A 72 -1.94 6.97 12.89
N TRP A 73 -3.13 6.36 12.93
CA TRP A 73 -3.93 6.10 11.74
C TRP A 73 -4.37 7.37 11.01
N ARG A 74 -4.75 8.43 11.75
CA ARG A 74 -5.09 9.72 11.16
C ARG A 74 -3.88 10.31 10.42
N GLU A 75 -2.72 10.35 11.07
CA GLU A 75 -1.47 10.85 10.47
C GLU A 75 -1.08 10.03 9.22
N GLN A 76 -1.15 8.71 9.27
CA GLN A 76 -0.84 7.85 8.12
C GLN A 76 -1.82 8.06 6.98
N THR A 77 -3.11 8.24 7.29
CA THR A 77 -4.15 8.50 6.28
C THR A 77 -3.91 9.85 5.60
N GLU A 78 -3.57 10.88 6.36
CA GLU A 78 -3.21 12.20 5.83
C GLU A 78 -1.99 12.13 4.91
N ARG A 79 -0.89 11.52 5.38
CA ARG A 79 0.32 11.31 4.58
C ARG A 79 0.05 10.55 3.28
N TYR A 80 -0.85 9.57 3.32
CA TYR A 80 -1.26 8.85 2.11
C TYR A 80 -2.02 9.78 1.15
N ARG A 81 -2.98 10.56 1.65
CA ARG A 81 -3.74 11.53 0.85
C ARG A 81 -2.83 12.58 0.22
N ASP A 82 -1.87 13.11 0.96
CA ASP A 82 -0.89 14.08 0.45
C ASP A 82 -0.08 13.50 -0.70
N ARG A 83 0.41 12.26 -0.54
CA ARG A 83 1.14 11.56 -1.59
C ARG A 83 0.29 11.34 -2.84
N VAL A 84 -0.99 11.00 -2.68
CA VAL A 84 -1.92 10.86 -3.81
C VAL A 84 -2.13 12.22 -4.49
N ARG A 85 -2.40 13.29 -3.73
CA ARG A 85 -2.56 14.66 -4.26
C ARG A 85 -1.34 15.13 -5.04
N GLN A 86 -0.14 14.92 -4.51
CA GLN A 86 1.10 15.28 -5.20
C GLN A 86 1.26 14.52 -6.53
N LYS A 87 0.97 13.22 -6.54
CA LYS A 87 1.01 12.41 -7.77
C LYS A 87 0.00 12.89 -8.81
N THR A 88 -1.20 13.27 -8.40
CA THR A 88 -2.23 13.76 -9.33
C THR A 88 -1.87 15.12 -9.91
N ILE A 89 -1.26 16.02 -9.12
CA ILE A 89 -0.83 17.35 -9.59
C ILE A 89 0.30 17.25 -10.62
N VAL A 90 1.25 16.35 -10.42
CA VAL A 90 2.41 16.16 -11.34
C VAL A 90 2.01 15.53 -12.68
N ASN A 91 0.84 14.88 -12.77
CA ASN A 91 0.45 14.08 -13.92
C ASN A 91 -0.63 14.72 -14.81
N TYR A 92 -0.90 16.02 -14.66
CA TYR A 92 -1.85 16.74 -15.51
C TYR A 92 -1.09 17.38 -16.71
N PRO A 93 -1.38 17.00 -17.97
CA PRO A 93 -0.81 17.69 -19.12
C PRO A 93 -1.33 19.14 -19.18
N GLU A 94 -0.43 20.10 -19.38
CA GLU A 94 -0.69 21.56 -19.38
C GLU A 94 -1.57 22.04 -20.55
N SER A 95 -2.08 21.13 -21.39
CA SER A 95 -2.96 21.46 -22.49
C SER A 95 -4.13 20.48 -22.53
N PRO A 96 -5.39 20.95 -22.40
CA PRO A 96 -6.54 20.09 -22.65
C PRO A 96 -6.49 19.60 -24.11
N PRO A 97 -6.77 18.31 -24.37
CA PRO A 97 -6.94 17.83 -25.74
C PRO A 97 -8.05 18.63 -26.43
N PRO A 98 -7.96 18.91 -27.75
CA PRO A 98 -9.03 19.59 -28.48
C PRO A 98 -10.34 18.83 -28.31
N SER A 99 -11.37 19.56 -27.86
CA SER A 99 -12.69 19.05 -27.50
C SER A 99 -13.55 18.85 -28.75
N ASP A 100 -13.61 17.62 -29.27
CA ASP A 100 -14.56 17.18 -30.30
C ASP A 100 -15.55 16.15 -29.74
N HIS A 101 -16.38 16.56 -28.76
CA HIS A 101 -17.77 16.12 -28.61
C HIS A 101 -18.37 16.73 -27.34
N GLU A 102 -19.33 17.63 -27.53
CA GLU A 102 -20.40 17.87 -26.55
C GLU A 102 -21.21 16.58 -26.42
N ASP A 103 -21.22 15.97 -25.24
CA ASP A 103 -22.40 15.23 -24.78
C ASP A 103 -22.52 15.29 -23.24
N PRO A 104 -23.70 15.64 -22.71
CA PRO A 104 -23.88 16.03 -21.33
C PRO A 104 -24.14 14.83 -20.39
N HIS A 105 -23.76 15.03 -19.13
CA HIS A 105 -24.18 14.22 -17.97
C HIS A 105 -23.37 12.94 -17.65
N PHE A 106 -22.15 13.15 -17.14
CA PHE A 106 -21.45 12.14 -16.35
C PHE A 106 -21.91 12.27 -14.88
N ASP A 107 -22.79 11.38 -14.44
CA ASP A 107 -23.31 11.32 -13.07
C ASP A 107 -22.16 11.08 -12.07
N LEU A 108 -21.72 12.16 -11.41
CA LEU A 108 -20.78 12.15 -10.30
C LEU A 108 -21.49 11.64 -9.02
N GLN A 109 -21.91 10.38 -9.02
CA GLN A 109 -22.55 9.74 -7.87
C GLN A 109 -21.80 8.50 -7.38
N ILE A 110 -20.47 8.57 -7.24
CA ILE A 110 -19.73 7.62 -6.38
C ILE A 110 -18.62 8.36 -5.64
N LEU A 111 -18.97 9.32 -4.78
CA LEU A 111 -18.02 9.86 -3.79
C LEU A 111 -18.67 10.48 -2.54
N ASP A 112 -19.84 10.01 -2.12
CA ASP A 112 -20.41 10.35 -0.81
C ASP A 112 -20.92 9.12 -0.07
N ASN A 113 -19.99 8.30 0.45
CA ASN A 113 -20.29 7.30 1.47
C ASN A 113 -19.37 7.47 2.68
N ARG A 114 -19.18 8.73 3.11
CA ARG A 114 -18.38 9.06 4.29
C ARG A 114 -19.02 10.13 5.17
N ALA A 115 -20.34 10.10 5.33
CA ALA A 115 -21.03 10.90 6.35
C ALA A 115 -22.46 10.40 6.62
N SER A 116 -22.66 9.14 7.04
CA SER A 116 -23.88 8.80 7.78
C SER A 116 -23.59 7.72 8.82
N GLY A 117 -23.51 8.15 10.07
CA GLY A 117 -23.50 7.29 11.24
C GLY A 117 -24.88 6.68 11.49
N ALA A 118 -25.40 5.92 10.54
CA ALA A 118 -26.62 5.14 10.72
C ALA A 118 -26.24 3.69 11.06
N LYS A 119 -26.51 3.28 12.31
CA LYS A 119 -26.57 1.86 12.69
C LYS A 119 -27.64 1.21 11.81
N ARG A 120 -27.28 0.20 11.03
CA ARG A 120 -28.26 -0.69 10.40
C ARG A 120 -28.84 -1.63 11.48
N PRO A 121 -30.13 -1.99 11.38
CA PRO A 121 -30.87 -2.69 12.43
C PRO A 121 -30.25 -4.03 12.82
#